data_AF-A0A3C2BA96-F1
#
_entry.id   AF-A0A3C2BA96-F1
#
_cell.length_a   1.000
_cell.length_b   1.000
_cell.length_c   1.000
_cell.angle_alpha   90.00
_cell.angle_beta   90.00
_cell.angle_gamma   90.00
#
_symmetry.space_group_name_H-M   'P 1'
#
loop_
_entity.id
_entity.type
_entity.pdbx_description
1 polymer ?
#
loop_
_entity_poly.entity_id
_entity_poly.type
_entity_poly.pdbx_seq_one_letter_code
_entity_poly.pdbx_strand_id
1 'polypeptide(L)' 'MTWQEWDEIALNFEGKKAKIFCNDGTCYEGTGRIYCEEENSKGENVLAVCMTTNNNENICFLQEDVKKIEFLDNK' A
#
# COMPACT_ATOMS: atom_id res chain seq x y z
N MET A 1 1.49 -12.91 -1.55
CA MET A 1 0.21 -12.22 -1.39
C MET A 1 -0.65 -12.58 -2.58
N THR A 2 -1.87 -13.05 -2.37
CA THR A 2 -2.84 -13.32 -3.43
C THR A 2 -3.62 -12.05 -3.78
N TRP A 3 -4.29 -12.00 -4.93
CA TRP A 3 -5.14 -10.86 -5.31
C TRP A 3 -6.31 -10.64 -4.34
N GLN A 4 -6.92 -11.72 -3.83
CA GLN A 4 -7.97 -11.62 -2.82
C GLN A 4 -7.47 -10.96 -1.51
N GLU A 5 -6.23 -11.27 -1.10
CA GLU A 5 -5.61 -10.59 0.05
C GLU A 5 -5.36 -9.10 -0.23
N TRP A 6 -5.05 -8.72 -1.47
CA TRP A 6 -4.78 -7.32 -1.83
C TRP A 6 -6.05 -6.47 -1.83
N ASP A 7 -7.15 -6.96 -2.39
CA ASP A 7 -8.43 -6.25 -2.39
C ASP A 7 -8.93 -6.00 -0.97
N GLU A 8 -8.82 -7.00 -0.09
CA GLU A 8 -9.14 -6.85 1.33
C GLU A 8 -8.24 -5.83 2.03
N ILE A 9 -6.94 -5.84 1.73
CA ILE A 9 -6.00 -4.83 2.24
C ILE A 9 -6.42 -3.45 1.77
N ALA A 10 -6.63 -3.24 0.47
CA ALA A 10 -6.95 -1.93 -0.10
C ALA A 10 -8.22 -1.33 0.52
N LEU A 11 -9.25 -2.16 0.72
CA LEU A 11 -10.51 -1.74 1.34
C LEU A 11 -10.37 -1.39 2.83
N ASN A 12 -9.41 -1.98 3.55
CA ASN A 12 -9.22 -1.78 4.98
C ASN A 12 -7.97 -0.93 5.32
N PHE A 13 -7.25 -0.43 4.32
CA PHE A 13 -5.98 0.27 4.51
C PHE A 13 -6.17 1.69 5.06
N GLU A 14 -7.28 2.34 4.69
CA GLU A 14 -7.54 3.74 5.06
C GLU A 14 -7.53 3.95 6.58
N GLY A 15 -6.78 4.96 7.02
CA GLY A 15 -6.66 5.33 8.43
C GLY A 15 -5.78 4.41 9.27
N LYS A 16 -5.28 3.30 8.71
CA LYS A 16 -4.41 2.37 9.43
C LYS A 16 -2.95 2.81 9.39
N LYS A 17 -2.26 2.78 10.53
CA LYS A 17 -0.80 2.86 10.54
C LYS A 17 -0.22 1.55 10.05
N ALA A 18 0.68 1.65 9.09
CA ALA A 18 1.32 0.49 8.50
C ALA A 18 2.76 0.79 8.10
N LYS A 19 3.52 -0.30 7.96
CA LYS A 19 4.84 -0.33 7.38
C LYS A 19 4.81 -1.16 6.11
N ILE A 20 5.15 -0.57 4.98
CA ILE A 20 5.20 -1.21 3.67
C ILE A 20 6.65 -1.55 3.34
N PHE A 21 6.89 -2.79 2.95
CA PHE A 21 8.17 -3.28 2.47
C PHE A 21 8.06 -3.52 0.97
N CYS A 22 8.85 -2.80 0.18
CA CYS A 22 8.85 -2.90 -1.28
C CYS A 22 9.83 -3.99 -1.77
N ASN A 23 9.66 -4.43 -3.01
CA ASN A 23 10.48 -5.46 -3.64
C ASN A 23 11.93 -4.99 -3.90
N ASP A 24 12.15 -3.70 -4.04
CA ASP A 24 13.48 -3.07 -4.16
C ASP A 24 14.25 -2.97 -2.83
N GLY A 25 13.61 -3.35 -1.71
CA GLY A 25 14.15 -3.26 -0.36
C GLY A 25 13.87 -1.94 0.36
N THR A 26 13.21 -0.97 -0.31
CA THR A 26 12.76 0.27 0.31
C THR A 26 11.63 -0.01 1.29
N CYS A 27 11.53 0.81 2.34
CA CYS A 27 10.50 0.67 3.35
C CYS A 27 9.91 2.02 3.72
N TYR A 28 8.58 2.05 3.82
CA TYR A 28 7.81 3.23 4.16
C TYR A 28 6.97 2.97 5.40
N GLU A 29 6.85 3.97 6.26
CA GLU A 29 6.01 3.94 7.45
C GLU A 29 5.14 5.19 7.48
N GLY A 30 3.87 5.01 7.84
CA GLY A 30 2.90 6.09 7.86
C GLY A 30 1.46 5.59 7.98
N THR A 31 0.52 6.43 7.56
CA THR A 31 -0.92 6.18 7.69
C THR A 31 -1.54 5.96 6.32
N GLY A 32 -2.30 4.88 6.16
CA GLY A 32 -3.03 4.58 4.95
C GLY A 32 -4.09 5.63 4.64
N ARG A 33 -4.29 5.87 3.35
CA ARG A 33 -5.29 6.76 2.76
C ARG A 33 -6.28 5.93 1.93
N ILE A 34 -7.26 6.62 1.35
CA ILE A 34 -8.14 6.03 0.35
C ILE A 34 -7.31 5.37 -0.77
N TYR A 35 -7.72 4.17 -1.17
CA TYR A 35 -7.14 3.48 -2.33
C TYR A 35 -7.50 4.21 -3.63
N CYS A 36 -6.71 4.02 -4.67
CA CYS A 36 -6.98 4.54 -6.01
C CYS A 36 -6.74 3.47 -7.07
N GLU A 37 -6.98 3.82 -8.33
CA GLU A 37 -6.53 3.03 -9.48
C GLU A 37 -5.28 3.70 -10.05
N GLU A 38 -4.25 2.91 -10.34
CA GLU A 38 -2.99 3.34 -10.96
C GLU A 38 -2.65 2.39 -12.12
N GLU A 39 -1.95 2.92 -13.12
CA GLU A 39 -1.52 2.13 -14.28
C GLU A 39 -0.31 1.25 -13.90
N ASN A 40 -0.44 -0.06 -14.09
CA ASN A 40 0.66 -1.01 -13.85
C ASN A 40 1.66 -1.06 -15.01
N SER A 41 2.72 -1.87 -14.88
CA SER A 41 3.74 -2.06 -15.92
C SER A 41 3.22 -2.61 -17.27
N LYS A 42 1.96 -3.07 -17.34
CA LYS A 42 1.31 -3.59 -18.54
C LYS A 42 0.31 -2.61 -19.17
N GLY A 43 0.15 -1.41 -18.61
CA GLY A 43 -0.85 -0.44 -19.07
C GLY A 43 -2.27 -0.74 -18.60
N GLU A 44 -2.43 -1.54 -17.55
CA GLU A 44 -3.73 -1.88 -16.95
C GLU A 44 -3.94 -1.04 -15.69
N ASN A 45 -5.13 -0.46 -15.53
CA ASN A 45 -5.51 0.22 -14.29
C ASN A 45 -5.83 -0.83 -13.22
N VAL A 46 -5.08 -0.81 -12.12
CA VAL A 46 -5.23 -1.74 -11.00
C VAL A 46 -5.32 -0.99 -9.68
N LEU A 47 -5.84 -1.66 -8.64
CA LEU A 47 -5.96 -1.07 -7.31
C LEU A 47 -4.58 -0.82 -6.68
N ALA A 48 -4.36 0.42 -6.25
CA ALA A 48 -3.21 0.86 -5.50
C ALA A 48 -3.61 1.27 -4.08
N VAL A 49 -2.74 0.95 -3.11
CA VAL A 49 -2.89 1.44 -1.74
C VAL A 49 -2.04 2.68 -1.56
N CYS A 50 -2.60 3.75 -1.02
CA CYS A 50 -1.88 5.01 -0.82
C CYS A 50 -1.65 5.28 0.66
N MET A 51 -0.52 5.88 1.00
CA MET A 51 -0.20 6.27 2.37
C MET A 51 0.37 7.69 2.43
N THR A 52 0.17 8.37 3.55
CA THR A 52 0.99 9.53 3.95
C THR A 52 2.11 9.04 4.85
N THR A 53 3.36 9.20 4.42
CA THR A 53 4.54 8.81 5.20
C THR A 53 4.72 9.72 6.41
N ASN A 54 5.53 9.29 7.38
CA ASN A 54 5.91 10.13 8.53
C ASN A 54 6.61 11.46 8.14
N ASN A 55 7.09 11.56 6.89
CA ASN A 55 7.68 12.78 6.34
C ASN A 55 6.67 13.66 5.56
N ASN A 56 5.36 13.37 5.69
CA ASN A 56 4.27 14.04 4.95
C ASN A 56 4.29 13.85 3.42
N GLU A 57 4.93 12.80 2.93
CA GLU A 57 4.90 12.45 1.50
C GLU A 57 3.70 11.55 1.21
N ASN A 58 3.05 11.74 0.07
CA ASN A 58 1.99 10.84 -0.37
C ASN A 58 2.54 9.88 -1.42
N ILE A 59 2.41 8.58 -1.15
CA ILE A 59 2.94 7.52 -2.00
C ILE A 59 1.85 6.47 -2.21
N CYS A 60 1.68 6.01 -3.44
CA CYS A 60 0.80 4.92 -3.80
C CYS A 60 1.61 3.71 -4.23
N PHE A 61 1.14 2.53 -3.85
CA PHE A 61 1.84 1.27 -4.05
C PHE A 61 0.95 0.31 -4.81
N LEU A 62 1.50 -0.28 -5.86
CA LEU A 62 0.89 -1.39 -6.58
C LEU A 62 1.23 -2.72 -5.89
N GLN A 63 0.35 -3.71 -6.05
CA GLN A 63 0.58 -5.05 -5.52
C GLN A 63 1.93 -5.64 -5.99
N GLU A 64 2.33 -5.36 -7.23
CA GLU A 64 3.57 -5.88 -7.83
C GLU A 64 4.84 -5.25 -7.25
N ASP A 65 4.74 -4.09 -6.61
CA ASP A 65 5.87 -3.39 -5.99
C ASP A 65 6.02 -3.74 -4.51
N VAL A 66 4.98 -4.31 -3.90
CA VAL A 66 4.92 -4.58 -2.46
C VAL A 66 5.27 -6.03 -2.16
N LYS A 67 6.26 -6.20 -1.29
CA LYS A 67 6.66 -7.48 -0.74
C LYS A 67 5.77 -7.88 0.45
N LYS A 68 5.51 -6.93 1.34
CA LYS A 68 4.77 -7.15 2.60
C LYS A 68 4.22 -5.83 3.15
N ILE A 69 3.08 -5.89 3.82
CA ILE A 69 2.53 -4.82 4.65
C ILE A 69 2.43 -5.32 6.10
N GLU A 70 2.86 -4.51 7.06
CA GLU A 70 2.72 -4.74 8.50
C GLU A 70 1.85 -3.65 9.12
N PHE A 71 0.67 -4.01 9.63
CA PHE A 71 -0.18 -3.07 10.37
C PHE A 71 0.36 -2.84 11.79
N LEU A 72 0.50 -1.57 12.18
CA LEU A 72 1.10 -1.14 13.43
C LEU A 72 0.06 -0.76 14.50
N ASP A 73 -1.22 -0.64 14.13
CA ASP A 73 -2.31 -0.25 15.04
C ASP A 73 -2.78 -1.36 16.01
N ASN A 74 -2.01 -2.43 16.18
CA ASN A 74 -2.33 -3.49 17.14
C ASN A 74 -1.93 -3.07 18.57
N LYS A 75 -2.84 -2.34 19.25
CA LYS A 75 -3.03 -2.36 20.71
C LYS A 75 -4.51 -2.24 21.06
#